data_AF-A0A2P2LEP2-F1
#
_entry.id   AF-A0A2P2LEP2-F1
#
_cell.length_a   1.000
_cell.length_b   1.000
_cell.length_c   1.000
_cell.angle_alpha   90.00
_cell.angle_beta   90.00
_cell.angle_gamma   90.00
#
_symmetry.space_group_name_H-M   'P 1'
#
loop_
_entity.id
_entity.type
_entity.pdbx_description
1 polymer ?
#
loop_
_entity_poly.entity_id
_entity_poly.type
_entity_poly.pdbx_seq_one_letter_code
_entity_poly.pdbx_strand_id
1 'polypeptide(L)'
;MSSPDGFLPFISAQLHYLLNHHRDSIKVEQAWSGSRYNPGSFDRFTLLIPYCLDYIKWDIIYNAEFPLAPPDVIFGPEDEDFHPFHMVDGELGDSRLVKSCLSDWNNKDPSRLFALIQELRFNA
;
A
#
# COMPACT_ATOMS: atom_id res chain seq x y z
N MET A 1 -14.33 -10.29 -13.39
CA MET A 1 -15.03 -10.91 -12.25
C MET A 1 -14.26 -10.50 -11.01
N SER A 2 -14.88 -9.73 -10.12
CA SER A 2 -14.32 -9.36 -8.80
C SER A 2 -14.31 -10.58 -7.88
N SER A 3 -13.40 -10.58 -6.91
CA SER A 3 -13.36 -11.57 -5.82
C SER A 3 -14.56 -11.37 -4.86
N PRO A 4 -14.89 -12.36 -4.00
CA PRO A 4 -16.06 -12.27 -3.09
C PRO A 4 -16.02 -11.07 -2.12
N ASP A 5 -14.85 -10.48 -1.93
CA ASP A 5 -14.59 -9.27 -1.15
C ASP A 5 -14.77 -7.97 -1.96
N GLY A 6 -15.13 -8.06 -3.25
CA GLY A 6 -15.35 -6.93 -4.15
C GLY A 6 -14.09 -6.36 -4.80
N PHE A 7 -12.89 -6.82 -4.43
CA PHE A 7 -11.63 -6.35 -5.01
C PHE A 7 -11.35 -6.98 -6.38
N LEU A 8 -10.38 -6.40 -7.09
CA LEU A 8 -9.76 -7.09 -8.23
C LEU A 8 -8.93 -8.28 -7.73
N PRO A 9 -8.88 -9.43 -8.45
CA PRO A 9 -8.23 -10.64 -7.96
C PRO A 9 -6.77 -10.46 -7.50
N PHE A 10 -6.00 -9.62 -8.19
CA PHE A 10 -4.61 -9.36 -7.83
C PHE A 10 -4.48 -8.52 -6.54
N ILE A 11 -5.39 -7.56 -6.35
CA ILE A 11 -5.45 -6.74 -5.12
C ILE A 11 -5.91 -7.62 -3.96
N SER A 12 -6.95 -8.43 -4.16
CA SER A 12 -7.44 -9.39 -3.16
C SER A 12 -6.33 -10.34 -2.71
N ALA A 13 -5.55 -10.89 -3.64
CA ALA A 13 -4.42 -11.77 -3.30
C ALA A 13 -3.36 -11.05 -2.45
N GLN A 14 -3.00 -9.82 -2.80
CA GLN A 14 -2.02 -9.02 -2.06
C GLN A 14 -2.53 -8.60 -0.67
N LEU A 15 -3.79 -8.18 -0.59
CA LEU A 15 -4.45 -7.79 0.64
C LEU A 15 -4.61 -8.98 1.60
N HIS A 16 -5.08 -10.12 1.13
CA HIS A 16 -5.17 -11.33 1.95
C HIS A 16 -3.81 -11.79 2.45
N TYR A 17 -2.77 -11.66 1.62
CA TYR A 17 -1.42 -11.98 2.07
C TYR A 17 -0.97 -11.05 3.20
N LEU A 18 -1.16 -9.74 3.06
CA LEU A 18 -0.89 -8.75 4.11
C LEU A 18 -1.64 -9.11 5.41
N LEU A 19 -2.95 -9.30 5.35
CA LEU A 19 -3.79 -9.54 6.54
C LEU A 19 -3.44 -10.84 7.26
N ASN A 20 -2.98 -11.87 6.55
CA ASN A 20 -2.66 -13.17 7.13
C ASN A 20 -1.20 -13.32 7.62
N HIS A 21 -0.27 -12.51 7.10
CA HIS A 21 1.17 -12.64 7.41
C HIS A 21 1.71 -11.47 8.23
N HIS A 22 0.96 -10.37 8.36
CA HIS A 22 1.35 -9.27 9.22
C HIS A 22 1.23 -9.66 10.70
N ARG A 23 2.25 -9.30 11.49
CA ARG A 23 2.28 -9.60 12.94
C ARG A 23 1.17 -8.87 13.69
N ASP A 24 0.91 -7.64 13.29
CA ASP A 24 -0.14 -6.81 13.85
C ASP A 24 -1.45 -7.03 13.10
N SER A 25 -2.57 -6.92 13.83
CA SER A 25 -3.94 -7.08 13.29
C SER A 25 -4.36 -5.88 12.42
N ILE A 26 -3.75 -5.75 11.24
CA ILE A 26 -4.17 -4.79 10.21
C ILE A 26 -5.62 -5.06 9.80
N LYS A 27 -6.37 -3.99 9.53
CA LYS A 27 -7.76 -4.07 9.07
C LYS A 27 -7.99 -3.16 7.89
N VAL A 28 -9.02 -3.47 7.10
CA VAL A 28 -9.57 -2.57 6.09
C VAL A 28 -10.75 -1.83 6.71
N GLU A 29 -10.68 -0.50 6.76
CA GLU A 29 -11.79 0.33 7.28
C GLU A 29 -12.88 0.50 6.23
N GLN A 30 -12.48 0.81 5.00
CA GLN A 30 -13.38 1.06 3.87
C GLN A 30 -12.67 0.72 2.55
N ALA A 31 -13.47 0.44 1.52
CA ALA A 31 -13.00 0.17 0.17
C ALA A 31 -13.94 0.82 -0.85
N TRP A 32 -13.38 1.34 -1.94
CA TRP A 32 -14.14 2.00 -2.99
C TRP A 32 -13.50 1.80 -4.36
N SER A 33 -14.28 2.07 -5.41
CA SER A 33 -13.81 2.02 -6.78
C SER A 33 -13.35 3.40 -7.24
N GLY A 34 -12.16 3.47 -7.83
CA GLY A 34 -11.64 4.63 -8.53
C GLY A 34 -12.09 4.74 -9.98
N SER A 35 -12.59 3.66 -10.56
CA SER A 35 -13.02 3.63 -11.95
C SER A 35 -14.51 3.93 -12.08
N ARG A 36 -14.84 4.93 -12.90
CA ARG A 36 -16.23 5.18 -13.30
C ARG A 36 -16.77 4.11 -14.26
N TYR A 37 -15.87 3.33 -14.88
CA TYR A 37 -16.21 2.33 -15.89
C TYR A 37 -16.46 0.96 -15.27
N ASN A 38 -15.83 0.66 -14.12
CA ASN A 38 -15.96 -0.61 -13.40
C ASN A 38 -16.32 -0.40 -11.92
N PRO A 39 -17.50 0.16 -11.60
CA PRO A 39 -17.87 0.51 -10.23
C PRO A 39 -18.01 -0.70 -9.28
N GLY A 40 -18.17 -1.91 -9.83
CA GLY A 40 -18.28 -3.15 -9.07
C GLY A 40 -16.94 -3.79 -8.67
N SER A 41 -15.81 -3.11 -8.86
CA SER A 41 -14.49 -3.60 -8.48
C SER A 41 -13.74 -2.54 -7.71
N PHE A 42 -13.38 -2.86 -6.46
CA PHE A 42 -12.60 -1.99 -5.59
C PHE A 42 -11.12 -2.07 -5.93
N ASP A 43 -10.50 -0.90 -6.05
CA ASP A 43 -9.06 -0.71 -6.24
C ASP A 43 -8.46 0.27 -5.23
N ARG A 44 -9.28 0.85 -4.34
CA ARG A 44 -8.86 1.79 -3.31
C ARG A 44 -9.42 1.37 -1.97
N PHE A 45 -8.61 1.51 -0.92
CA PHE A 45 -9.03 1.12 0.42
C PHE A 45 -8.19 1.81 1.50
N THR A 46 -8.79 1.99 2.68
CA THR A 46 -8.10 2.53 3.86
C THR A 46 -7.63 1.38 4.74
N LEU A 47 -6.34 1.35 5.03
CA LEU A 47 -5.75 0.44 6.02
C LEU A 47 -5.72 1.09 7.40
N LEU A 48 -6.19 0.34 8.40
CA LEU A 48 -5.95 0.63 9.81
C LEU A 48 -4.77 -0.21 10.26
N ILE A 49 -3.67 0.48 10.55
CA ILE A 49 -2.37 -0.09 10.82
C ILE A 49 -2.08 0.15 12.31
N PRO A 50 -2.10 -0.89 13.18
CA PRO A 50 -1.86 -0.70 14.61
C PRO A 50 -0.49 -0.07 14.85
N TYR A 51 -0.44 1.03 15.60
CA TYR A 51 0.80 1.72 15.94
C TYR A 51 0.70 2.33 17.34
N CYS A 52 1.56 1.86 18.26
CA CYS A 52 1.51 2.23 19.67
C CYS A 52 0.12 2.01 20.30
N LEU A 53 -0.54 3.08 20.74
CA LEU A 53 -1.85 3.05 21.41
C LEU A 53 -3.01 3.39 20.46
N ASP A 54 -2.74 3.59 19.17
CA ASP A 54 -3.73 3.99 18.19
C ASP A 54 -3.52 3.26 16.84
N TYR A 55 -4.16 3.76 15.79
CA TYR A 55 -4.05 3.29 14.42
C TYR A 55 -3.59 4.40 13.51
N ILE A 56 -2.56 4.09 12.73
CA ILE A 56 -2.23 4.83 11.52
C ILE A 56 -3.29 4.51 10.46
N LYS A 57 -3.76 5.54 9.77
CA LYS A 57 -4.75 5.42 8.68
C LYS A 57 -4.12 5.83 7.37
N TRP A 58 -3.86 4.86 6.50
CA TRP A 58 -3.29 5.12 5.18
C TRP A 58 -4.22 4.61 4.09
N ASP A 59 -4.45 5.44 3.08
CA ASP A 59 -5.21 5.04 1.90
C ASP A 59 -4.25 4.43 0.87
N ILE A 60 -4.56 3.21 0.44
CA ILE A 60 -3.84 2.50 -0.60
C ILE A 60 -4.63 2.63 -1.90
N ILE A 61 -3.99 3.20 -2.91
CA ILE A 61 -4.62 3.60 -4.16
C ILE A 61 -4.02 2.80 -5.31
N TYR A 62 -4.64 1.68 -5.67
CA TYR A 62 -4.32 1.02 -6.94
C TYR A 62 -5.03 1.72 -8.09
N ASN A 63 -4.45 1.58 -9.27
CA ASN A 63 -5.11 1.93 -10.51
C ASN A 63 -5.55 0.66 -11.24
N ALA A 64 -6.86 0.36 -11.22
CA ALA A 64 -7.42 -0.80 -11.91
C ALA A 64 -7.09 -0.86 -13.41
N GLU A 65 -6.93 0.29 -14.06
CA GLU A 65 -6.66 0.40 -15.50
C GLU A 65 -5.17 0.15 -15.82
N PHE A 66 -4.28 0.35 -14.85
CA PHE A 66 -2.84 0.17 -14.97
C PHE A 66 -2.32 -0.75 -13.87
N PRO A 67 -2.69 -2.05 -13.89
CA PRO A 67 -2.44 -2.94 -12.77
C PRO A 67 -0.95 -3.27 -12.56
N LEU A 68 -0.07 -2.96 -13.52
CA LEU A 68 1.38 -3.12 -13.38
C LEU A 68 2.03 -1.93 -12.65
N ALA A 69 1.34 -0.79 -12.54
CA ALA A 69 1.82 0.32 -11.74
C ALA A 69 1.75 -0.04 -10.24
N PRO A 70 2.73 0.41 -9.43
CA PRO A 70 2.61 0.34 -7.99
C PRO A 70 1.42 1.18 -7.49
N PRO A 71 0.86 0.86 -6.31
CA PRO A 71 -0.15 1.71 -5.69
C PRO A 71 0.47 3.01 -5.19
N ASP A 72 -0.32 4.08 -5.17
CA ASP A 72 0.00 5.28 -4.40
C ASP A 72 -0.44 5.07 -2.94
N VAL A 73 0.22 5.75 -2.01
CA VAL A 73 -0.15 5.76 -0.59
C VAL A 73 -0.40 7.20 -0.16
N ILE A 74 -1.58 7.46 0.38
CA ILE A 74 -1.92 8.74 1.00
C ILE A 74 -1.84 8.55 2.51
N PHE A 75 -0.94 9.29 3.14
CA PHE A 75 -0.78 9.30 4.59
C PHE A 75 -1.90 10.11 5.24
N GLY A 76 -2.34 9.67 6.43
CA GLY A 76 -3.40 10.33 7.15
C GLY A 76 -2.99 11.74 7.63
N PRO A 77 -3.95 12.55 8.11
CA PRO A 77 -3.66 13.91 8.57
C PRO A 77 -2.65 13.99 9.73
N GLU A 78 -2.54 12.92 10.52
CA GLU A 78 -1.57 12.83 11.61
C GLU A 78 -0.13 12.56 11.11
N ASP A 79 0.03 12.18 9.83
CA ASP A 79 1.29 11.77 9.20
C ASP A 79 1.66 12.69 8.02
N GLU A 80 1.16 13.93 7.93
CA GLU A 80 1.43 14.82 6.77
C GLU A 80 2.92 15.14 6.58
N ASP A 81 3.69 15.21 7.67
CA ASP A 81 5.14 15.44 7.64
C ASP A 81 5.94 14.14 7.37
N PHE A 82 5.27 13.00 7.19
CA PHE A 82 5.93 11.72 6.98
C PHE A 82 6.49 11.58 5.55
N HIS A 83 7.82 11.45 5.46
CA HIS A 83 8.54 11.38 4.19
C HIS A 83 9.52 10.18 4.19
N PRO A 84 9.02 8.96 3.93
CA PRO A 84 9.77 7.70 4.10
C PRO A 84 10.96 7.55 3.15
N PHE A 85 10.99 8.32 2.05
CA PHE A 85 12.00 8.18 0.99
C PHE A 85 12.87 9.44 0.83
N HIS A 86 13.18 10.13 1.93
CA HIS A 86 14.06 11.31 1.87
C HIS A 86 15.34 11.01 1.08
N MET A 87 15.48 11.64 -0.09
CA MET A 87 16.76 11.77 -0.77
C MET A 87 17.58 12.72 0.10
N VAL A 88 18.68 12.25 0.67
CA VAL A 88 19.62 13.12 1.36
C VAL A 88 20.19 14.08 0.31
N ASP A 89 19.70 15.31 0.31
CA ASP A 89 20.27 16.42 -0.45
C ASP A 89 21.55 16.85 0.28
N GLY A 90 22.65 16.16 -0.01
CA GLY A 90 23.90 16.31 0.72
C GLY A 90 24.99 15.49 0.06
N GLU A 91 25.79 16.19 -0.73
CA GLU A 91 27.10 15.85 -1.28
C GLU A 91 27.73 14.51 -0.85
N LEU A 92 28.21 13.79 -1.86
CA LEU A 92 29.16 12.67 -1.79
C LEU A 92 28.55 11.27 -1.57
N GLY A 93 28.06 10.70 -2.67
CA GLY A 93 28.64 9.43 -3.12
C GLY A 93 28.27 8.16 -2.37
N ASP A 94 27.07 8.06 -1.79
CA ASP A 94 26.46 6.75 -1.52
C ASP A 94 24.96 6.84 -1.80
N SER A 95 24.61 7.02 -3.08
CA SER A 95 23.28 6.67 -3.61
C SER A 95 23.08 5.17 -3.49
N ARG A 96 23.01 4.65 -2.27
CA ARG A 96 22.12 3.55 -1.97
C ARG A 96 20.74 4.14 -2.10
N LEU A 97 20.33 4.33 -3.35
CA LEU A 97 18.93 4.24 -3.76
C LEU A 97 18.45 2.98 -3.05
N VAL A 98 17.83 3.17 -1.88
CA VAL A 98 17.07 2.11 -1.24
C VAL A 98 16.15 1.69 -2.36
N LYS A 99 16.38 0.50 -2.92
CA LYS A 99 15.53 -0.05 -3.96
C LYS A 99 14.18 -0.20 -3.30
N SER A 100 13.39 0.87 -3.37
CA SER A 100 12.05 0.90 -2.83
C SER A 100 11.31 -0.26 -3.47
N CYS A 101 10.52 -1.00 -2.69
CA CYS A 101 9.71 -2.10 -3.21
C CYS A 101 8.73 -1.66 -4.33
N LEU A 102 8.59 -0.35 -4.54
CA LEU A 102 7.85 0.27 -5.66
C LEU A 102 8.59 0.16 -7.00
N SER A 103 9.93 0.04 -7.01
CA SER A 103 10.76 0.08 -8.22
C SER A 103 10.67 -1.19 -9.07
N ASP A 104 10.41 -2.34 -8.44
CA ASP A 104 10.28 -3.66 -9.06
C ASP A 104 8.87 -4.24 -8.86
N TRP A 105 7.85 -3.37 -8.82
CA TRP A 105 6.49 -3.76 -8.49
C TRP A 105 5.95 -4.88 -9.40
N ASN A 106 5.39 -5.92 -8.78
CA ASN A 106 4.80 -7.06 -9.46
C ASN A 106 3.42 -7.38 -8.89
N ASN A 107 2.37 -7.01 -9.60
CA ASN A 107 0.99 -7.24 -9.15
C ASN A 107 0.60 -8.72 -9.00
N LYS A 108 1.35 -9.65 -9.60
CA LYS A 108 1.10 -11.09 -9.48
C LYS A 108 1.73 -11.68 -8.22
N ASP A 109 2.69 -10.98 -7.62
CA ASP A 109 3.32 -11.39 -6.38
C ASP A 109 2.43 -10.92 -5.19
N PRO A 110 1.81 -11.86 -4.45
CA PRO A 110 0.92 -11.52 -3.34
C PRO A 110 1.67 -10.84 -2.18
N SER A 111 2.99 -10.98 -2.09
CA SER A 111 3.77 -10.40 -0.98
C SER A 111 4.09 -8.91 -1.14
N ARG A 112 3.83 -8.30 -2.30
CA ARG A 112 4.30 -6.93 -2.60
C ARG A 112 3.67 -5.86 -1.73
N LEU A 113 2.36 -5.93 -1.49
CA LEU A 113 1.71 -4.99 -0.56
C LEU A 113 2.24 -5.17 0.86
N PHE A 114 2.50 -6.41 1.29
CA PHE A 114 3.12 -6.67 2.59
C PHE A 114 4.51 -6.04 2.68
N ALA A 115 5.36 -6.20 1.67
CA ALA A 115 6.69 -5.59 1.63
C ALA A 115 6.61 -4.05 1.71
N LEU A 116 5.68 -3.43 0.98
CA LEU A 116 5.46 -1.98 1.02
C LEU A 116 5.05 -1.50 2.41
N ILE A 117 4.07 -2.12 3.04
CA ILE A 117 3.62 -1.72 4.37
C ILE A 117 4.72 -1.94 5.42
N GLN A 118 5.51 -3.01 5.31
CA GLN A 118 6.67 -3.21 6.19
C GLN A 118 7.74 -2.14 6.01
N GLU A 119 8.06 -1.79 4.76
CA GLU A 119 9.05 -0.74 4.45
C GLU A 119 8.61 0.62 4.97
N LEU A 120 7.35 0.99 4.75
CA LEU A 120 6.81 2.27 5.24
C LEU A 120 6.75 2.29 6.78
N ARG A 121 6.27 1.23 7.43
CA ARG A 121 6.25 1.13 8.91
C ARG A 121 7.63 1.17 9.54
N PHE A 122 8.65 0.63 8.87
CA PHE A 122 10.02 0.70 9.39
C PHE A 122 10.55 2.14 9.43
N ASN A 123 10.06 3.00 8.54
CA ASN A 123 10.49 4.39 8.44
C ASN A 123 9.59 5.36 9.23
N ALA A 124 8.41 4.93 9.70
CA ALA A 124 7.42 5.70 10.45
C ALA A 124 7.69 5.72 11.97
#